data_AF-A0A0G0NAH3-F1
#
_entry.id   AF-A0A0G0NAH3-F1
#
_cell.length_a   1.000
_cell.length_b   1.000
_cell.length_c   1.000
_cell.angle_alpha   90.00
_cell.angle_beta   90.00
_cell.angle_gamma   90.00
#
_symmetry.space_group_name_H-M   'P 1'
#
loop_
_entity.id
_entity.type
_entity.pdbx_description
1 polymer ?
#
loop_
_entity_poly.entity_id
_entity_poly.type
_entity_poly.pdbx_seq_one_letter_code
_entity_poly.pdbx_strand_id
1 'polypeptide(L)'
;RKKKIQNIKIKLERLLTGYLDQDIEKEIYRAEKSKLLLQKKSLEEEMASLSHKQNDWLEPFQNWLKVAQGLDQITFDTDLFAKKVVAKEIFGSNLLLGEKTVRTTEGGAGFRTQNSLAKTGETAWALLRNAHSLSSSKSFSSFKVPSVGIEPTSRP
;
A
#
# COMPACT_ATOMS: atom_id res chain seq x y z
N ARG A 1 -12.03 -12.06 2.13
CA ARG A 1 -13.13 -11.14 1.73
C ARG A 1 -14.22 -11.85 0.92
N LYS A 2 -13.89 -12.67 -0.10
CA LYS A 2 -14.86 -13.51 -0.85
C LYS A 2 -15.81 -14.35 0.04
N LYS A 3 -15.30 -15.04 1.07
CA LYS A 3 -16.12 -15.77 2.06
C LYS A 3 -17.13 -14.89 2.82
N LYS A 4 -16.80 -13.63 3.11
CA LYS A 4 -17.70 -12.68 3.78
C LYS A 4 -18.86 -12.27 2.86
N ILE A 5 -18.56 -12.00 1.58
CA ILE A 5 -19.58 -11.70 0.57
C ILE A 5 -20.52 -12.91 0.38
N GLN A 6 -20.00 -14.13 0.32
CA GLN A 6 -20.82 -15.34 0.26
C GLN A 6 -21.71 -15.49 1.48
N ASN A 7 -21.19 -15.24 2.69
CA ASN A 7 -22.00 -15.28 3.90
C ASN A 7 -23.12 -14.21 3.89
N ILE A 8 -22.85 -13.01 3.38
CA ILE A 8 -23.89 -11.97 3.21
C ILE A 8 -24.96 -12.42 2.20
N LYS A 9 -24.58 -13.10 1.10
CA LYS A 9 -25.54 -13.68 0.15
C LYS A 9 -26.45 -14.72 0.82
N ILE A 10 -25.87 -15.64 1.58
CA ILE A 10 -26.62 -16.65 2.34
C ILE A 10 -27.57 -15.99 3.37
N LYS A 11 -27.12 -14.91 4.04
CA LYS A 11 -27.97 -14.15 4.96
C LYS A 11 -29.13 -13.44 4.25
N LEU A 12 -28.88 -12.87 3.07
CA LEU A 12 -29.94 -12.26 2.25
C LEU A 12 -30.96 -13.30 1.78
N GLU A 13 -30.52 -14.50 1.40
CA GLU A 13 -31.40 -15.60 1.03
C GLU A 13 -32.26 -16.05 2.23
N ARG A 14 -31.66 -16.28 3.40
CA ARG A 14 -32.41 -16.63 4.63
C ARG A 14 -33.39 -15.54 5.06
N LEU A 15 -33.00 -14.27 4.94
CA LEU A 15 -33.86 -13.13 5.26
C LEU A 15 -35.07 -13.08 4.31
N LEU A 16 -34.89 -13.45 3.04
CA LEU A 16 -35.98 -13.58 2.09
C LEU A 16 -36.90 -14.75 2.45
N THR A 17 -36.34 -15.92 2.77
CA THR A 17 -37.12 -17.10 3.19
C THR A 17 -37.98 -16.79 4.41
N GLY A 18 -37.42 -16.22 5.48
CA GLY A 18 -38.19 -15.86 6.68
C GLY A 18 -39.25 -14.77 6.45
N TYR A 19 -39.07 -13.89 5.46
CA TYR A 19 -40.12 -12.96 5.05
C TYR A 19 -41.27 -13.67 4.29
N LEU A 20 -40.94 -14.64 3.43
CA LEU A 20 -41.94 -15.42 2.69
C LEU A 20 -42.76 -16.33 3.62
N ASP A 21 -42.12 -16.88 4.66
CA ASP A 21 -42.76 -17.69 5.69
C ASP A 21 -43.61 -16.86 6.69
N GLN A 22 -43.67 -15.53 6.50
CA GLN A 22 -44.38 -14.56 7.34
C GLN A 22 -43.85 -14.41 8.78
N ASP A 23 -42.68 -14.97 9.09
CA ASP A 23 -42.01 -14.83 10.39
C ASP A 23 -41.42 -13.42 10.63
N ILE A 24 -41.34 -12.60 9.57
CA ILE A 24 -40.68 -11.28 9.60
C ILE A 24 -41.61 -10.21 9.00
N GLU A 25 -41.80 -9.12 9.73
CA GLU A 25 -42.53 -7.96 9.23
C GLU A 25 -41.78 -7.22 8.10
N LYS A 26 -42.53 -6.61 7.18
CA LYS A 26 -42.00 -5.91 6.01
C LYS A 26 -41.02 -4.78 6.36
N GLU A 27 -41.29 -4.05 7.44
CA GLU A 27 -40.43 -2.95 7.93
C GLU A 27 -39.04 -3.49 8.30
N ILE A 28 -39.01 -4.57 9.09
CA ILE A 28 -37.79 -5.22 9.59
C ILE A 28 -37.01 -5.82 8.43
N TYR A 29 -37.69 -6.48 7.50
CA TYR A 29 -37.08 -7.00 6.27
C TYR A 29 -36.36 -5.91 5.47
N ARG A 30 -37.00 -4.76 5.26
CA ARG A 30 -36.42 -3.65 4.49
C ARG A 30 -35.18 -3.07 5.16
N ALA A 31 -35.22 -2.89 6.48
CA ALA A 31 -34.09 -2.35 7.25
C ALA A 31 -32.88 -3.29 7.26
N GLU A 32 -33.08 -4.59 7.50
CA GLU A 32 -31.96 -5.55 7.50
C GLU A 32 -31.44 -5.82 6.09
N LYS A 33 -32.30 -5.81 5.07
CA LYS A 33 -31.88 -5.92 3.67
C LYS A 33 -30.98 -4.76 3.25
N SER A 34 -31.35 -3.52 3.56
CA SER A 34 -30.56 -2.34 3.18
C SER A 34 -29.20 -2.36 3.87
N LYS A 35 -29.15 -2.69 5.16
CA LYS A 35 -27.91 -2.88 5.93
C LYS A 35 -26.99 -3.94 5.32
N LEU A 36 -27.52 -5.11 4.98
CA LEU A 36 -26.74 -6.19 4.35
C LEU A 36 -26.23 -5.79 2.94
N LEU A 37 -27.03 -5.07 2.16
CA LEU A 37 -26.61 -4.57 0.85
C LEU A 37 -25.51 -3.50 0.95
N LEU A 38 -25.61 -2.58 1.91
CA LEU A 38 -24.56 -1.59 2.18
C LEU A 38 -23.24 -2.26 2.57
N GLN A 39 -23.29 -3.25 3.46
CA GLN A 39 -22.10 -4.02 3.84
C GLN A 39 -21.48 -4.76 2.66
N LYS A 40 -22.31 -5.37 1.79
CA LYS A 40 -21.83 -6.03 0.58
C LYS A 40 -21.13 -5.03 -0.34
N LYS A 41 -21.76 -3.88 -0.60
CA LYS A 41 -21.23 -2.82 -1.48
C LYS A 41 -19.89 -2.28 -0.96
N SER A 42 -19.81 -1.98 0.33
CA SER A 42 -18.56 -1.53 0.97
C SER A 42 -17.43 -2.57 0.82
N LEU A 43 -17.72 -3.86 0.99
CA LEU A 43 -16.71 -4.92 0.79
C LEU A 43 -16.27 -5.07 -0.68
N GLU A 44 -17.17 -4.83 -1.63
CA GLU A 44 -16.86 -4.86 -3.07
C GLU A 44 -15.97 -3.66 -3.45
N GLU A 45 -16.28 -2.47 -2.96
CA GLU A 45 -15.45 -1.26 -3.13
C GLU A 45 -14.06 -1.42 -2.50
N GLU A 46 -13.97 -1.99 -1.29
CA GLU A 46 -12.70 -2.32 -0.66
C GLU A 46 -11.88 -3.35 -1.48
N MET A 47 -12.53 -4.26 -2.18
CA MET A 47 -11.85 -5.22 -3.05
C MET A 47 -11.37 -4.56 -4.35
N ALA A 48 -12.21 -3.72 -4.96
CA ALA A 48 -11.86 -2.98 -6.17
C ALA A 48 -10.69 -2.03 -5.93
N SER A 49 -10.74 -1.24 -4.85
CA SER A 49 -9.66 -0.33 -4.44
C SER A 49 -8.35 -1.04 -4.17
N LEU A 50 -8.37 -2.20 -3.48
CA LEU A 50 -7.15 -2.99 -3.30
C LEU A 50 -6.61 -3.55 -4.62
N SER A 51 -7.48 -4.03 -5.51
CA SER A 51 -7.06 -4.56 -6.81
C SER A 51 -6.45 -3.48 -7.70
N HIS A 52 -7.00 -2.27 -7.66
CA HIS A 52 -6.46 -1.12 -8.37
C HIS A 52 -5.10 -0.74 -7.78
N LYS A 53 -5.04 -0.51 -6.47
CA LYS A 53 -3.81 -0.13 -5.74
C LYS A 53 -2.68 -1.17 -5.83
N GLN A 54 -3.02 -2.45 -5.94
CA GLN A 54 -2.03 -3.52 -6.13
C GLN A 54 -1.42 -3.50 -7.53
N ASN A 55 -2.08 -2.93 -8.53
CA ASN A 55 -1.55 -2.89 -9.90
C ASN A 55 -0.86 -1.57 -10.24
N ASP A 56 -1.11 -0.50 -9.47
CA ASP A 56 -0.55 0.83 -9.73
C ASP A 56 1.00 0.88 -9.68
N TRP A 57 1.67 -0.04 -8.99
CA TRP A 57 3.13 -0.11 -8.97
C TRP A 57 3.74 -0.92 -10.13
N LEU A 58 2.94 -1.71 -10.85
CA LEU A 58 3.44 -2.54 -11.95
C LEU A 58 3.90 -1.71 -13.15
N GLU A 59 3.15 -0.66 -13.50
CA GLU A 59 3.51 0.21 -14.63
C GLU A 59 4.81 0.98 -14.37
N PRO A 60 5.00 1.67 -13.22
CA PRO A 60 6.29 2.24 -12.84
C PRO A 60 7.43 1.21 -12.84
N PHE A 61 7.17 0.00 -12.35
CA PHE A 61 8.18 -1.07 -12.31
C PHE A 61 8.58 -1.56 -13.70
N GLN A 62 7.63 -1.71 -14.62
CA GLN A 62 7.92 -2.07 -16.01
C GLN A 62 8.74 -0.98 -16.71
N ASN A 63 8.40 0.29 -16.49
CA ASN A 63 9.17 1.41 -17.03
C ASN A 63 10.60 1.41 -16.47
N TRP A 64 10.75 1.22 -15.16
CA TRP A 64 12.05 1.09 -14.52
C TRP A 64 12.89 -0.07 -15.10
N LEU A 65 12.27 -1.22 -15.37
CA LEU A 65 12.97 -2.37 -15.96
C LEU A 65 13.49 -2.06 -17.38
N LYS A 66 12.71 -1.34 -18.20
CA LYS A 66 13.15 -0.92 -19.53
C LYS A 66 14.35 0.03 -19.46
N VAL A 67 14.33 0.98 -18.52
CA VAL A 67 15.44 1.91 -18.28
C VAL A 67 16.68 1.14 -17.83
N ALA A 68 16.52 0.16 -16.93
CA ALA A 68 17.62 -0.68 -16.46
C ALA A 68 18.23 -1.55 -17.58
N GLN A 69 17.41 -2.11 -18.47
CA GLN A 69 17.89 -2.89 -19.62
C GLN A 69 18.69 -2.05 -20.63
N GLY A 70 18.31 -0.78 -20.83
CA GLY A 70 19.02 0.15 -21.70
C GLY A 70 20.26 0.79 -21.06
N LEU A 71 20.51 0.54 -19.78
CA LEU A 71 21.55 1.23 -19.01
C LEU A 71 22.94 1.02 -19.59
N ASP A 72 23.28 -0.22 -19.94
CA ASP A 72 24.60 -0.56 -20.48
C ASP A 72 24.89 0.27 -21.73
N GLN A 73 23.93 0.35 -22.65
CA GLN A 73 24.06 1.14 -23.88
C GLN A 73 24.26 2.63 -23.57
N ILE A 74 23.49 3.18 -22.63
CA ILE A 74 23.60 4.59 -22.21
C ILE A 74 24.94 4.86 -21.53
N THR A 75 25.50 3.90 -20.79
CA THR A 75 26.80 4.06 -20.14
C THR A 75 27.96 4.09 -21.13
N PHE A 76 27.88 3.32 -22.22
CA PHE A 76 28.87 3.32 -23.28
C PHE A 76 28.73 4.51 -24.25
N ASP A 77 27.54 5.07 -24.39
CA ASP A 77 27.30 6.22 -25.26
C ASP A 77 28.05 7.48 -24.79
N THR A 78 28.30 8.40 -25.70
CA THR A 78 28.98 9.69 -25.47
C THR A 78 28.06 10.75 -24.88
N ASP A 79 26.74 10.56 -24.93
CA ASP A 79 25.79 11.56 -24.44
C ASP A 79 25.81 11.68 -22.90
N LEU A 80 26.39 12.79 -22.42
CA LEU A 80 26.44 13.14 -21.00
C LEU A 80 25.06 13.49 -20.44
N PHE A 81 24.13 13.98 -21.27
CA PHE A 81 22.80 14.35 -20.83
C PHE A 81 21.98 13.10 -20.49
N ALA A 82 21.96 12.09 -21.37
CA ALA A 82 21.33 10.80 -21.09
C ALA A 82 21.85 10.16 -19.79
N LYS A 83 23.16 10.15 -19.57
CA LYS A 83 23.76 9.63 -18.32
C LYS A 83 23.27 10.38 -17.08
N LYS A 84 23.16 11.71 -17.16
CA LYS A 84 22.66 12.54 -16.07
C LYS A 84 21.20 12.27 -15.76
N VAL A 85 20.35 12.12 -16.79
CA VAL A 85 18.93 11.82 -16.63
C VAL A 85 18.75 10.47 -15.93
N VAL A 86 19.45 9.44 -16.41
CA VAL A 86 19.36 8.09 -15.84
C VAL A 86 19.92 8.03 -14.42
N ALA A 87 21.05 8.71 -14.14
CA ALA A 87 21.57 8.80 -12.77
C ALA A 87 20.56 9.46 -11.82
N LYS A 88 19.85 10.50 -12.27
CA LYS A 88 18.79 11.14 -11.48
C LYS A 88 17.58 10.21 -11.26
N GLU A 89 17.23 9.39 -12.24
CA GLU A 89 16.12 8.44 -12.14
C GLU A 89 16.44 7.25 -11.21
N ILE A 90 17.68 6.76 -11.22
CA ILE A 90 18.14 5.66 -10.36
C ILE A 90 18.38 6.12 -8.92
N PHE A 91 19.10 7.23 -8.74
CA PHE A 91 19.56 7.66 -7.42
C PHE A 91 18.69 8.75 -6.77
N GLY A 92 17.76 9.34 -7.54
CA GLY A 92 16.93 10.45 -7.09
C GLY A 92 17.70 11.78 -7.03
N SER A 93 17.02 12.82 -6.55
CA SER A 93 17.59 14.16 -6.36
C SER A 93 18.29 14.36 -5.00
N ASN A 94 18.14 13.40 -4.10
CA ASN A 94 18.60 13.48 -2.72
C ASN A 94 19.94 12.75 -2.56
N LEU A 95 20.99 13.33 -3.13
CA LEU A 95 22.36 12.82 -3.00
C LEU A 95 23.12 13.61 -1.93
N LEU A 96 23.86 12.91 -1.09
CA LEU A 96 24.74 13.49 -0.07
C LEU A 96 26.19 13.38 -0.54
N LEU A 97 26.93 14.49 -0.48
CA LEU A 97 28.36 14.53 -0.72
C LEU A 97 29.10 14.60 0.62
N GLY A 98 30.03 13.67 0.87
CA GLY A 98 30.87 13.66 2.07
C GLY A 98 32.11 12.80 1.89
N GLU A 99 33.22 13.16 2.54
CA GLU A 99 34.48 12.39 2.45
C GLU A 99 34.95 12.13 1.01
N LYS A 100 34.71 13.09 0.10
CA LYS A 100 34.98 12.97 -1.36
C LYS A 100 34.19 11.84 -2.05
N THR A 101 33.11 11.37 -1.45
CA THR A 101 32.21 10.33 -1.98
C THR A 101 30.77 10.83 -2.06
N VAL A 102 30.03 10.40 -3.08
CA VAL A 102 28.59 10.69 -3.24
C VAL A 102 27.79 9.47 -2.79
N ARG A 103 26.79 9.69 -1.94
CA ARG A 103 25.98 8.65 -1.30
C ARG A 103 24.50 9.00 -1.48
N THR A 104 23.62 8.01 -1.68
CA THR A 104 22.17 8.25 -1.72
C THR A 104 21.68 8.56 -0.30
N THR A 105 20.72 9.48 -0.11
CA THR A 105 20.15 9.75 1.22
C THR A 105 19.51 8.51 1.86
N GLU A 106 19.06 7.57 1.02
CA GLU A 106 18.45 6.30 1.42
C GLU A 106 19.49 5.20 1.62
N GLY A 107 20.77 5.48 1.37
CA GLY A 107 21.91 4.60 1.60
C GLY A 107 22.80 5.10 2.73
N GLY A 108 22.33 4.96 3.97
CA GLY A 108 23.17 4.90 5.18
C GLY A 108 24.00 6.16 5.51
N ALA A 109 23.58 6.84 6.58
CA ALA A 109 24.23 7.92 7.32
C ALA A 109 24.18 9.34 6.69
N GLY A 110 23.21 10.14 7.15
CA GLY A 110 23.33 11.58 7.11
C GLY A 110 24.60 12.05 7.81
N PHE A 111 25.21 13.13 7.32
CA PHE A 111 26.45 13.72 7.82
C PHE A 111 26.41 14.19 9.30
N ARG A 112 25.35 13.88 10.06
CA ARG A 112 25.25 14.19 11.49
C ARG A 112 24.52 13.06 12.23
N THR A 113 25.27 12.04 12.62
CA THR A 113 24.92 11.21 13.79
C THR A 113 26.22 10.67 14.38
N GLN A 114 26.95 11.56 15.05
CA GLN A 114 27.83 11.15 16.14
C GLN A 114 26.93 10.61 17.26
N ASN A 115 26.54 9.34 17.13
CA ASN A 115 26.36 8.35 18.19
C ASN A 115 25.57 7.16 17.62
N SER A 116 26.22 6.00 17.68
CA SER A 116 25.66 4.64 17.54
C SER A 116 24.90 4.29 16.25
N LEU A 117 25.61 4.12 15.12
CA LEU A 117 25.45 2.93 14.23
C LEU A 117 26.55 2.82 13.16
N ALA A 118 27.72 3.44 13.34
CA ALA A 118 28.81 3.29 12.37
C ALA A 118 29.49 1.90 12.40
N LYS A 119 29.04 0.97 13.26
CA LYS A 119 29.66 -0.36 13.45
C LYS A 119 28.92 -1.53 12.79
N THR A 120 27.69 -1.37 12.29
CA THR A 120 26.91 -2.55 11.83
C THR A 120 26.96 -2.80 10.32
N GLY A 121 27.42 -1.84 9.51
CA GLY A 121 27.47 -2.00 8.04
C GLY A 121 26.10 -2.20 7.38
N GLU A 122 25.01 -1.94 8.11
CA GLU A 122 23.66 -2.21 7.64
C GLU A 122 23.15 -1.07 6.75
N THR A 123 22.79 -1.40 5.51
CA THR A 123 22.16 -0.49 4.56
C THR A 123 20.72 -0.18 4.98
N ALA A 124 20.13 0.94 4.55
CA ALA A 124 18.73 1.22 4.87
C ALA A 124 17.77 0.17 4.29
N TRP A 125 18.17 -0.50 3.20
CA TRP A 125 17.46 -1.67 2.66
C TRP A 125 17.47 -2.86 3.62
N ALA A 126 18.53 -3.06 4.40
CA ALA A 126 18.55 -4.06 5.47
C ALA A 126 17.56 -3.68 6.59
N LEU A 127 17.51 -2.40 6.98
CA LEU A 127 16.54 -1.89 7.96
C LEU A 127 15.09 -2.02 7.45
N LEU A 128 14.83 -1.71 6.19
CA LEU A 128 13.51 -1.83 5.55
C LEU A 128 13.07 -3.31 5.49
N ARG A 129 13.97 -4.22 5.10
CA ARG A 129 13.70 -5.66 5.10
C ARG A 129 13.38 -6.19 6.50
N ASN A 130 14.11 -5.73 7.52
CA ASN A 130 13.83 -6.06 8.92
C ASN A 130 12.49 -5.47 9.39
N ALA A 131 12.14 -4.25 8.98
CA ALA A 131 10.84 -3.66 9.28
C ALA A 131 9.69 -4.43 8.62
N HIS A 132 9.86 -4.89 7.37
CA HIS A 132 8.88 -5.72 6.68
C HIS A 132 8.72 -7.10 7.33
N SER A 133 9.81 -7.75 7.72
CA SER A 133 9.74 -9.03 8.42
C SER A 133 8.99 -8.88 9.75
N LEU A 134 9.25 -7.81 10.50
CA LEU A 134 8.54 -7.45 11.73
C LEU A 134 7.07 -7.04 11.50
N SER A 135 6.74 -6.48 10.33
CA SER A 135 5.36 -6.16 9.98
C SER A 135 4.54 -7.43 9.72
N SER A 136 5.15 -8.48 9.17
CA SER A 136 4.47 -9.77 8.96
C SER A 136 4.13 -10.49 10.27
N SER A 137 4.88 -10.24 11.35
CA SER A 137 4.64 -10.82 12.66
C SER A 137 3.64 -10.03 13.52
N LYS A 138 3.21 -8.83 13.09
CA LYS A 138 2.26 -7.99 13.81
C LYS A 138 0.85 -8.19 13.26
N SER A 139 -0.14 -8.20 14.16
CA SER A 139 -1.55 -8.33 13.78
C SER A 139 -2.02 -7.15 12.93
N PHE A 140 -2.73 -7.46 11.82
CA PHE A 140 -3.98 -6.81 11.37
C PHE A 140 -4.25 -5.37 11.85
N SER A 141 -4.56 -5.33 13.15
CA SER A 141 -5.07 -4.19 13.91
C SER A 141 -4.04 -3.12 14.21
N SER A 142 -2.74 -3.44 14.28
CA SER A 142 -1.69 -2.48 14.67
C SER A 142 -1.40 -1.42 13.60
N PHE A 143 -1.84 -1.65 12.38
CA PHE A 143 -1.65 -0.75 11.23
C PHE A 143 -2.97 -0.24 10.65
N LYS A 144 -4.09 -0.55 11.30
CA LYS A 144 -5.40 -0.07 10.90
C LYS A 144 -5.60 1.34 11.45
N VAL A 145 -5.62 2.34 10.57
CA VAL A 145 -6.07 3.70 10.91
C VAL A 145 -7.60 3.65 11.18
N PRO A 146 -8.11 4.32 12.24
CA PRO A 146 -9.54 4.41 12.48
C PRO A 146 -10.25 4.98 11.24
N SER A 147 -11.37 4.40 10.85
CA SER A 147 -12.24 4.95 9.80
C SER A 147 -12.84 6.25 10.33
N VAL A 148 -12.31 7.40 9.94
CA VAL A 148 -13.01 8.68 10.06
C VAL A 148 -14.18 8.61 9.08
N GLY A 149 -15.39 8.49 9.60
CA GLY A 149 -16.62 8.59 8.80
C GLY A 149 -16.80 10.01 8.27
N ILE A 150 -17.61 10.15 7.21
CA ILE A 150 -17.96 11.44 6.58
C ILE A 150 -18.94 12.25 7.46
N GLU A 151 -19.36 11.74 8.62
CA GLU A 151 -20.24 12.47 9.52
C GLU A 151 -19.46 13.55 10.29
N PRO A 152 -19.98 14.80 10.33
CA PRO A 152 -19.35 15.86 11.09
C PRO A 152 -19.32 15.50 12.57
N THR A 153 -18.14 15.64 13.17
CA THR A 153 -17.95 15.48 14.62
C THR A 153 -18.80 16.52 15.35
N SER A 154 -19.90 16.08 15.98
CA SER A 154 -20.55 16.88 17.02
C SER A 154 -19.57 16.96 18.20
N ARG A 155 -18.96 18.13 18.37
CA ARG A 155 -18.14 18.42 19.54
C ARG A 155 -19.04 19.05 20.61
N PRO A 156 -18.87 18.68 21.90
CA PRO A 156 -19.57 19.33 23.01
C PRO A 156 -19.13 20.79 23.19
#